data_AF-A0A8S3DKW1-F1
#
_entry.id   AF-A0A8S3DKW1-F1
#
_cell.length_a   1.000
_cell.length_b   1.000
_cell.length_c   1.000
_cell.angle_alpha   90.00
_cell.angle_beta   90.00
_cell.angle_gamma   90.00
#
_symmetry.space_group_name_H-M   'P 1'
#
loop_
_entity.id
_entity.type
_entity.pdbx_description
1 polymer ?
#
loop_
_entity_poly.entity_id
_entity_poly.type
_entity_poly.pdbx_seq_one_letter_code
_entity_poly.pdbx_strand_id
1 'polypeptide(L)' 'GQNKNGQLNIAVDSIVWPGSNSQGLSSATTIPISRCSEPCHVGELKQFQGDSCCWVCTPCNETSIVVDSQEHERCELCPI' A
#
# COMPACT_ATOMS: atom_id res chain seq x y z
N GLY A 1 -4.58 -24.56 -2.86
CA GLY A 1 -3.41 -24.04 -3.59
C GLY A 1 -2.39 -25.14 -3.79
N GLN A 2 -1.56 -25.03 -4.83
CA GLN A 2 -0.43 -25.93 -5.09
C GLN A 2 0.83 -25.08 -5.21
N ASN A 3 1.93 -25.47 -4.58
CA ASN A 3 3.24 -24.88 -4.80
C ASN A 3 4.13 -25.91 -5.49
N LYS A 4 4.73 -25.54 -6.63
CA LYS A 4 5.73 -26.36 -7.33
C LYS A 4 6.89 -25.46 -7.74
N ASN A 5 8.09 -25.77 -7.26
CA ASN A 5 9.34 -25.05 -7.59
C ASN A 5 9.24 -23.52 -7.39
N GLY A 6 8.57 -23.07 -6.31
CA GLY A 6 8.40 -21.64 -6.03
C GLY A 6 7.25 -20.98 -6.79
N GLN A 7 6.59 -21.69 -7.70
CA GLN A 7 5.38 -21.21 -8.34
C GLN A 7 4.15 -21.60 -7.52
N LEU A 8 3.50 -20.59 -6.93
CA LEU A 8 2.25 -20.76 -6.22
C LEU A 8 1.06 -20.64 -7.19
N ASN A 9 0.27 -21.69 -7.30
CA ASN A 9 -0.98 -21.71 -8.04
C ASN A 9 -2.16 -21.79 -7.05
N ILE A 10 -2.96 -20.72 -6.99
CA ILE A 10 -4.15 -20.59 -6.16
C ILE A 10 -5.31 -20.09 -7.04
N ALA A 11 -6.46 -20.75 -6.94
CA ALA A 11 -7.71 -20.27 -7.53
C ALA A 11 -8.31 -19.18 -6.64
N VAL A 12 -7.82 -17.95 -6.78
CA VAL A 12 -8.18 -16.80 -5.91
C VAL A 12 -9.68 -16.54 -5.92
N ASP A 13 -10.34 -16.71 -7.07
CA ASP A 13 -11.79 -16.49 -7.23
C ASP A 13 -12.66 -17.52 -6.50
N SER A 14 -12.09 -18.66 -6.10
CA SER A 14 -12.79 -19.69 -5.33
C SER A 14 -12.68 -19.50 -3.82
N ILE A 15 -11.90 -18.51 -3.36
CA ILE A 15 -11.71 -18.24 -1.94
C ILE A 15 -12.90 -17.43 -1.43
N VAL A 16 -13.53 -17.91 -0.35
CA VAL A 16 -14.57 -17.16 0.35
C VAL A 16 -13.90 -16.15 1.28
N TRP A 17 -14.03 -14.87 0.96
CA TRP A 17 -13.53 -13.77 1.77
C TRP A 17 -14.62 -13.25 2.72
N PRO A 18 -14.31 -13.03 4.02
CA PRO A 18 -15.23 -12.38 4.95
C PRO A 18 -15.65 -11.00 4.45
N GLY A 19 -16.93 -10.64 4.57
CA GLY A 19 -17.46 -9.34 4.11
C GLY A 19 -17.97 -9.31 2.66
N SER A 20 -17.78 -10.40 1.90
CA SER A 20 -18.40 -10.58 0.58
C SER A 20 -19.86 -11.03 0.77
N ASN A 21 -20.78 -10.10 1.01
CA ASN A 21 -22.20 -10.40 1.14
C ASN A 21 -22.82 -10.84 -0.19
N SER A 22 -23.50 -11.98 -0.18
CA SER A 22 -24.18 -12.59 -1.32
C SER A 22 -25.50 -11.91 -1.71
N GLN A 23 -25.65 -10.58 -1.54
CA GLN A 23 -26.80 -9.82 -2.04
C GLN A 23 -26.44 -8.36 -2.34
N GLY A 24 -26.34 -8.06 -3.63
CA GLY A 24 -26.56 -6.73 -4.19
C GLY A 24 -25.39 -5.75 -4.14
N LEU A 25 -24.56 -5.75 -5.19
CA LEU A 25 -24.36 -4.62 -6.13
C LEU A 25 -22.96 -4.73 -6.79
N SER A 26 -22.94 -5.25 -8.02
CA SER A 26 -21.86 -5.10 -9.02
C SER A 26 -20.39 -5.36 -8.61
N SER A 27 -19.94 -6.59 -8.89
CA SER A 27 -18.66 -6.89 -9.57
C SER A 27 -17.31 -6.62 -8.89
N ALA A 28 -17.16 -6.75 -7.57
CA ALA A 28 -15.83 -6.96 -6.99
C ALA A 28 -15.86 -7.85 -5.73
N THR A 29 -15.43 -9.10 -5.86
CA THR A 29 -14.92 -9.91 -4.76
C THR A 29 -13.63 -9.27 -4.24
N THR A 30 -13.75 -8.25 -3.39
CA THR A 30 -12.58 -7.51 -2.88
C THR A 30 -11.79 -8.38 -1.91
N ILE A 31 -10.59 -8.80 -2.31
CA ILE A 31 -9.63 -9.45 -1.42
C ILE A 31 -9.27 -8.46 -0.31
N PRO A 32 -9.38 -8.84 0.97
CA PRO A 32 -9.08 -7.94 2.07
C PRO A 32 -7.60 -7.55 2.07
N ILE A 33 -7.34 -6.26 2.23
CA ILE A 33 -5.99 -5.71 2.30
C ILE A 33 -5.51 -5.78 3.76
N SER A 34 -4.40 -6.48 4.00
CA SER A 34 -3.75 -6.54 5.31
C SER A 34 -2.52 -5.61 5.31
N ARG A 35 -2.77 -4.30 5.49
CA ARG A 35 -1.71 -3.29 5.63
C ARG A 35 -1.97 -2.41 6.85
N CYS A 36 -0.90 -1.93 7.46
CA CYS A 36 -0.96 -1.02 8.61
C CYS A 36 -1.30 0.42 8.19
N SER A 37 -0.65 0.89 7.12
CA SER A 37 -0.74 2.25 6.61
C SER A 37 -1.06 2.25 5.12
N GLU A 38 -1.90 3.19 4.68
CA GLU A 38 -2.17 3.41 3.26
C GLU A 38 -0.94 4.07 2.59
N PRO A 39 -0.70 3.86 1.28
CA PRO A 39 0.30 4.62 0.54
C PRO A 39 0.05 6.12 0.68
N CYS A 40 1.12 6.88 0.90
CA CYS A 40 1.03 8.32 1.04
C CYS A 40 0.67 8.98 -0.28
N HIS A 41 -0.04 10.11 -0.20
CA HIS A 41 -0.37 10.88 -1.38
C HIS A 41 0.88 11.55 -1.96
N VAL A 42 0.77 12.02 -3.21
CA VAL A 42 1.83 12.80 -3.84
C VAL A 42 2.09 14.05 -3.00
N GLY A 43 3.35 14.27 -2.62
CA GLY A 43 3.76 15.38 -1.75
C GLY A 43 3.80 15.03 -0.25
N GLU A 44 3.42 13.81 0.14
CA GLU A 44 3.56 13.29 1.51
C GLU A 44 4.68 12.25 1.59
N LEU A 45 5.48 12.31 2.64
CA LEU A 45 6.56 11.35 2.91
C LEU A 45 6.13 10.31 3.95
N LYS A 46 6.69 9.10 3.87
CA LYS A 46 6.49 8.06 4.89
C LYS A 46 7.36 8.30 6.11
N GLN A 47 6.73 8.53 7.26
CA GLN A 47 7.40 8.61 8.55
C GLN A 47 7.16 7.34 9.37
N PHE A 48 8.18 6.49 9.50
CA PHE A 48 8.07 5.22 10.23
C PHE A 48 7.98 5.43 11.75
N GLN A 49 7.07 4.70 12.39
CA GLN A 49 6.82 4.79 13.84
C GLN A 49 7.53 3.69 14.66
N GLY A 50 8.57 3.07 14.11
CA GLY A 50 9.36 2.00 14.75
C GLY A 50 9.15 0.62 14.14
N ASP A 51 7.92 0.29 13.72
CA ASP A 51 7.64 -0.91 12.93
C ASP A 51 7.88 -0.66 11.43
N SER A 52 8.55 -1.61 10.77
CA SER A 52 8.99 -1.45 9.37
C SER A 52 7.88 -1.32 8.32
N CYS A 53 6.64 -1.71 8.63
CA CYS A 53 5.49 -1.61 7.71
C CYS A 53 4.43 -0.57 8.12
N CYS A 54 4.64 0.12 9.25
CA CYS A 54 3.72 1.13 9.77
C CYS A 54 4.36 2.51 9.67
N TRP A 55 3.74 3.39 8.89
CA TRP A 55 4.15 4.79 8.73
C TRP A 55 2.99 5.76 8.91
N VAL A 56 3.31 7.02 9.18
CA VAL A 56 2.40 8.16 9.04
C VAL A 56 2.80 8.91 7.79
N CYS A 57 1.81 9.37 7.03
CA CYS A 57 2.06 10.25 5.89
C CYS A 57 2.14 11.69 6.38
N THR A 58 3.30 12.31 6.20
CA THR A 58 3.57 13.68 6.62
C THR A 58 3.76 14.55 5.38
N PRO A 59 2.98 15.64 5.21
CA PRO A 59 3.11 16.51 4.05
C PRO A 59 4.47 17.22 4.04
N CYS A 60 5.07 17.32 2.85
CA CYS A 60 6.19 18.22 2.61
C CYS A 60 5.72 19.69 2.62
N ASN A 61 6.67 20.60 2.76
CA ASN A 61 6.42 22.02 2.53
C ASN A 61 6.01 22.25 1.06
N GLU A 62 5.19 23.27 0.79
CA GLU A 62 4.72 23.65 -0.54
C GLU A 62 5.85 23.92 -1.54
N THR A 63 7.02 24.34 -1.06
CA THR A 63 8.22 24.57 -1.88
C THR A 63 9.14 23.35 -1.99
N SER A 64 8.68 22.19 -1.54
CA SER A 64 9.47 20.95 -1.51
C SER A 64 8.75 19.80 -2.22
N ILE A 65 9.54 18.86 -2.74
CA ILE A 65 9.08 17.63 -3.37
C ILE A 65 9.58 16.41 -2.59
N VAL A 66 8.80 15.34 -2.61
CA VAL A 66 9.25 14.03 -2.10
C VAL A 66 10.22 13.44 -3.13
N VAL A 67 11.44 13.17 -2.70
CA VAL A 67 12.45 12.48 -3.50
C VAL A 67 12.68 11.11 -2.90
N ASP A 68 12.51 10.07 -3.74
CA ASP A 68 12.80 8.69 -3.38
C ASP A 68 14.29 8.43 -3.60
N SER A 69 15.07 8.44 -2.52
CA SER A 69 16.51 8.11 -2.55
C SER A 69 16.72 6.67 -2.11
N GLN A 70 17.78 6.01 -2.59
CA GLN A 70 18.03 4.58 -2.37
C GLN A 70 18.02 4.11 -0.90
N GLU A 71 18.17 5.05 0.03
CA GLU A 71 18.13 4.78 1.47
C GLU A 71 16.75 5.08 2.05
N HIS A 72 16.14 6.25 1.74
CA HIS A 72 14.85 6.69 2.30
C HIS A 72 14.20 7.81 1.44
N GLU A 73 12.87 7.95 1.57
CA GLU A 73 12.11 9.11 1.08
C GLU A 73 12.41 10.37 1.93
N ARG A 74 12.56 11.54 1.28
CA ARG A 74 12.74 12.82 1.98
C ARG A 74 12.15 13.99 1.19
N CYS A 75 11.83 15.09 1.89
CA CYS A 75 11.46 16.34 1.22
C CYS A 75 12.72 17.12 0.81
N GLU A 76 12.83 17.49 -0.45
CA GLU A 76 13.86 18.39 -0.95
C GLU A 76 13.22 19.64 -1.54
N LEU A 77 13.85 20.80 -1.32
CA LEU A 77 13.40 22.07 -1.90
C LEU A 77 13.45 22.00 -3.43
N CYS A 78 12.43 22.54 -4.08
CA CYS A 78 12.42 22.70 -5.52
C CYS A 78 13.59 23.59 -5.98
N PRO A 79 14.28 23.24 -7.08
CA PRO A 79 15.22 24.15 -7.73
C PRO A 79 14.49 25.42 -8.19
N ILE A 80 15.15 26.57 -8.02
CA ILE A 80 14.71 27.88 -8.53
C ILE A 80 15.13 28.11 -9.98
#